data_AF-A0A8S3ESK9-F1
#
_entry.id   AF-A0A8S3ESK9-F1
#
_cell.length_a   1.000
_cell.length_b   1.000
_cell.length_c   1.000
_cell.angle_alpha   90.00
_cell.angle_beta   90.00
_cell.angle_gamma   90.00
#
_symmetry.space_group_name_H-M   'P 1'
#
loop_
_entity.id
_entity.type
_entity.pdbx_description
1 polymer ?
#
loop_
_entity_poly.entity_id
_entity_poly.type
_entity_poly.pdbx_seq_one_letter_code
_entity_poly.pdbx_strand_id
1 'polypeptide(L)'
;MNIDCVGVGIITSDTVQDLAERLKISPNFVDPRDVRAIVVSGAELAELSSDQLDEVLTLHREIVFARTSPQQKLIIVEGCQRQGWIVGVTGDGVNDSPALKKADIGISM
;
A
#
# COMPACT_ATOMS: atom_id res chain seq x y z
N MET A 1 19.82 -5.56 10.85
CA MET A 1 18.93 -4.41 10.63
C MET A 1 18.37 -4.61 9.24
N ASN A 2 17.24 -5.31 9.11
CA ASN A 2 16.61 -5.56 7.82
C ASN A 2 15.84 -4.29 7.46
N ILE A 3 16.20 -3.67 6.34
CA ILE A 3 15.40 -2.60 5.75
C ILE A 3 14.40 -3.31 4.85
N ASP A 4 13.19 -3.53 5.35
CA ASP A 4 12.07 -3.99 4.53
C ASP A 4 11.48 -2.74 3.85
N CYS A 5 11.79 -2.56 2.56
CA CYS A 5 11.16 -1.52 1.74
C CYS A 5 9.86 -2.07 1.16
N VAL A 6 8.71 -1.56 1.62
CA VAL A 6 7.45 -1.75 0.90
C VAL A 6 7.32 -0.64 -0.13
N GLY A 7 7.31 -1.05 -1.40
CA GLY A 7 7.10 -0.14 -2.52
C GLY A 7 5.62 0.16 -2.67
N VAL A 8 5.22 1.40 -2.42
CA VAL A 8 3.90 1.90 -2.82
C VAL A 8 4.02 2.48 -4.23
N GLY A 9 3.48 1.81 -5.25
CA GLY A 9 3.72 2.29 -6.63
C GLY A 9 3.24 1.40 -7.79
N ILE A 10 4.19 0.76 -8.49
CA ILE A 10 3.92 -0.11 -9.64
C ILE A 10 4.06 -1.56 -9.18
N ILE A 11 3.12 -2.41 -9.58
CA ILE A 11 3.18 -3.86 -9.32
C ILE A 11 4.00 -4.54 -10.41
N THR A 12 4.92 -5.40 -9.99
CA THR A 12 5.72 -6.28 -10.87
C THR A 12 5.51 -7.76 -10.58
N SER A 13 5.00 -8.10 -9.39
CA SER A 13 4.67 -9.45 -8.98
C SER A 13 3.18 -9.79 -9.21
N ASP A 14 2.84 -11.08 -9.28
CA ASP A 14 1.44 -11.53 -9.42
C ASP A 14 0.56 -11.01 -8.27
N THR A 15 -0.61 -10.47 -8.62
CA THR A 15 -1.73 -10.19 -7.70
C THR A 15 -2.65 -11.41 -7.56
N VAL A 16 -3.65 -11.32 -6.67
CA VAL A 16 -4.71 -12.34 -6.52
C VAL A 16 -5.38 -12.62 -7.88
N GLN A 17 -5.67 -11.57 -8.64
CA GLN A 17 -6.31 -11.65 -9.94
C GLN A 17 -5.41 -12.39 -10.94
N ASP A 18 -4.11 -12.04 -11.00
CA ASP A 18 -3.16 -12.67 -11.92
C ASP A 18 -2.98 -14.17 -11.61
N LEU A 19 -2.86 -14.51 -10.32
CA LEU A 19 -2.73 -15.90 -9.88
C LEU A 19 -4.00 -16.70 -10.19
N ALA A 20 -5.18 -16.13 -9.94
CA ALA A 20 -6.45 -16.78 -10.24
C ALA A 20 -6.64 -17.06 -11.73
N GLU A 21 -6.30 -16.10 -12.59
CA GLU A 21 -6.33 -16.25 -14.04
C GLU A 21 -5.38 -17.34 -14.52
N ARG A 22 -4.15 -17.36 -13.99
CA ARG A 22 -3.14 -18.37 -14.33
C ARG A 22 -3.57 -19.79 -13.93
N LEU A 23 -4.22 -19.93 -12.77
CA LEU A 23 -4.73 -21.20 -12.26
C LEU A 23 -6.11 -21.58 -12.83
N LYS A 24 -6.77 -20.67 -13.55
CA LYS A 24 -8.13 -20.83 -14.09
C LYS A 24 -9.16 -21.13 -13.00
N ILE A 25 -9.01 -20.48 -11.85
CA ILE A 25 -9.96 -20.56 -10.73
C ILE A 25 -10.55 -19.18 -10.44
N SER A 26 -11.61 -19.12 -9.64
CA SER A 26 -12.12 -17.83 -9.17
C SER A 26 -11.12 -17.20 -8.19
N PRO A 27 -10.93 -15.86 -8.21
CA PRO A 27 -10.10 -15.13 -7.25
C PRO A 27 -10.45 -15.42 -5.78
N ASN A 28 -11.71 -15.76 -5.50
CA ASN A 28 -12.18 -16.08 -4.15
C ASN A 28 -11.56 -17.37 -3.56
N PHE A 29 -10.91 -18.19 -4.40
CA PHE A 29 -10.22 -19.41 -3.97
C PHE A 29 -8.70 -19.23 -3.85
N VAL A 30 -8.18 -18.02 -4.09
CA VAL A 30 -6.77 -17.70 -3.91
C VAL A 30 -6.59 -17.11 -2.51
N ASP A 31 -5.69 -17.69 -1.73
CA ASP A 31 -5.29 -17.10 -0.46
C ASP A 31 -4.45 -15.84 -0.75
N PRO A 32 -4.81 -14.65 -0.21
CA PRO A 32 -4.00 -13.44 -0.35
C PRO A 32 -2.55 -13.62 0.12
N ARG A 33 -2.29 -14.58 1.02
CA ARG A 33 -0.93 -14.88 1.50
C ARG A 33 -0.04 -15.55 0.45
N ASP A 34 -0.62 -16.10 -0.61
CA ASP A 34 0.11 -16.74 -1.71
C ASP A 34 0.64 -15.72 -2.74
N VAL A 35 0.23 -14.45 -2.64
CA VAL A 35 0.62 -13.39 -3.58
C VAL A 35 1.44 -12.29 -2.91
N ARG A 36 2.42 -11.77 -3.65
CA ARG A 36 3.33 -10.74 -3.14
C ARG A 36 2.82 -9.33 -3.34
N ALA A 37 1.87 -9.15 -4.26
CA ALA A 37 1.36 -7.85 -4.66
C ALA A 37 -0.15 -7.71 -4.47
N ILE A 38 -0.59 -6.49 -4.16
CA ILE A 38 -2.01 -6.14 -4.02
C ILE A 38 -2.29 -4.72 -4.52
N VAL A 39 -3.46 -4.52 -5.11
CA VAL A 39 -4.04 -3.19 -5.37
C VAL A 39 -5.16 -2.95 -4.36
N VAL A 40 -5.12 -1.82 -3.69
CA VAL A 40 -6.16 -1.37 -2.76
C VAL A 40 -6.68 -0.04 -3.25
N SER A 41 -7.96 0.04 -3.58
CA SER A 41 -8.59 1.30 -3.97
C SER A 41 -8.84 2.19 -2.76
N GLY A 42 -8.99 3.50 -2.99
CA GLY A 42 -9.38 4.46 -1.95
C GLY A 42 -10.75 4.13 -1.35
N ALA A 43 -11.64 3.44 -2.07
CA ALA A 43 -12.92 2.98 -1.51
C ALA A 43 -12.68 1.85 -0.50
N GLU A 44 -11.92 0.82 -0.88
CA GLU A 44 -11.57 -0.29 0.01
C GLU A 44 -10.78 0.20 1.23
N LEU A 45 -9.81 1.11 1.03
CA LEU A 45 -9.03 1.70 2.12
C LEU A 45 -9.91 2.45 3.14
N ALA A 46 -11.04 3.03 2.71
CA ALA A 46 -11.95 3.70 3.62
C ALA A 46 -12.72 2.72 4.53
N GLU A 47 -12.83 1.46 4.13
CA GLU A 47 -13.49 0.40 4.88
C GLU A 47 -12.52 -0.35 5.82
N LEU A 48 -11.21 -0.21 5.61
CA LEU A 48 -10.20 -0.85 6.46
C LEU A 48 -10.06 -0.13 7.80
N SER A 49 -10.00 -0.92 8.88
CA SER A 49 -9.51 -0.44 10.18
C SER A 49 -7.99 -0.24 10.15
N SER A 50 -7.44 0.42 11.17
CA SER A 50 -5.99 0.55 11.35
C SER A 50 -5.28 -0.80 11.35
N ASP A 51 -5.87 -1.78 12.04
CA ASP A 51 -5.27 -3.11 12.22
C ASP A 51 -5.31 -3.91 10.91
N GLN A 52 -6.38 -3.75 10.12
CA GLN A 52 -6.48 -4.37 8.80
C GLN A 52 -5.52 -3.75 7.79
N LEU A 53 -5.33 -2.42 7.84
CA LEU A 53 -4.32 -1.76 7.03
C LEU A 53 -2.92 -2.25 7.42
N ASP A 54 -2.64 -2.37 8.71
CA ASP A 54 -1.36 -2.88 9.23
C ASP A 54 -1.11 -4.34 8.80
N GLU A 55 -2.16 -5.18 8.76
CA GLU A 55 -2.09 -6.54 8.19
C GLU A 55 -1.76 -6.52 6.69
N VAL A 56 -2.44 -5.69 5.90
CA VAL A 56 -2.17 -5.55 4.46
C VAL A 56 -0.73 -5.11 4.20
N LEU A 57 -0.24 -4.13 4.97
CA LEU A 57 1.13 -3.62 4.88
C LEU A 57 2.18 -4.69 5.20
N THR A 58 1.91 -5.58 6.16
CA THR A 58 2.86 -6.62 6.56
C THR A 58 2.79 -7.87 5.69
N LEU A 59 1.63 -8.13 5.08
CA LEU A 59 1.42 -9.33 4.27
C LEU A 59 2.00 -9.21 2.87
N HIS A 60 1.89 -8.04 2.24
CA HIS A 60 2.29 -7.83 0.85
C HIS A 60 3.54 -6.94 0.75
N ARG A 61 4.46 -7.30 -0.15
CA ARG A 61 5.68 -6.51 -0.40
C ARG A 61 5.47 -5.38 -1.40
N GLU A 62 4.55 -5.57 -2.33
CA GLU A 62 4.21 -4.60 -3.37
C GLU A 62 2.75 -4.18 -3.19
N ILE A 63 2.51 -2.91 -2.94
CA ILE A 63 1.15 -2.42 -2.64
C ILE A 63 0.87 -1.21 -3.49
N VAL A 64 -0.32 -1.14 -4.08
CA VAL A 64 -0.75 0.04 -4.82
C VAL A 64 -2.04 0.56 -4.24
N PHE A 65 -1.95 1.73 -3.61
CA PHE A 65 -3.12 2.47 -3.17
C PHE A 65 -3.62 3.35 -4.32
N ALA A 66 -4.67 2.93 -4.99
CA ALA A 66 -5.22 3.61 -6.15
C ALA A 66 -6.35 4.57 -5.77
N ARG A 67 -6.49 5.70 -6.48
CA ARG A 67 -7.64 6.63 -6.33
C ARG A 67 -7.84 7.16 -4.89
N THR A 68 -6.75 7.42 -4.17
CA THR A 68 -6.77 7.88 -2.77
C THR A 68 -7.00 9.39 -2.64
N SER A 69 -7.68 9.80 -1.57
CA SER A 69 -7.77 11.21 -1.14
C SER A 69 -6.48 11.68 -0.41
N PRO A 70 -6.27 13.00 -0.25
CA PRO A 70 -5.14 13.53 0.54
C PRO A 70 -5.07 12.98 1.96
N GLN A 71 -6.22 12.83 2.63
CA GLN A 71 -6.32 12.27 3.98
C GLN A 71 -5.93 10.78 4.00
N GLN A 72 -6.29 10.04 2.97
CA GLN A 72 -5.92 8.62 2.86
C GLN A 72 -4.43 8.43 2.64
N LYS A 73 -3.77 9.30 1.87
CA LYS A 73 -2.30 9.30 1.75
C LYS A 73 -1.62 9.48 3.10
N LEU A 74 -2.15 10.36 3.97
CA LEU A 74 -1.66 10.53 5.33
C LEU A 74 -1.82 9.25 6.17
N ILE A 75 -3.00 8.61 6.11
CA ILE A 75 -3.27 7.36 6.84
C ILE A 75 -2.29 6.24 6.43
N ILE A 76 -1.97 6.15 5.13
CA ILE A 76 -0.98 5.19 4.62
C ILE A 76 0.40 5.46 5.22
N VAL A 77 0.87 6.71 5.20
CA VAL A 77 2.17 7.09 5.80
C VAL A 77 2.19 6.73 7.29
N GLU A 78 1.12 7.02 8.02
CA GLU A 78 1.01 6.68 9.44
C GLU A 78 1.01 5.17 9.68
N GLY A 79 0.34 4.39 8.84
CA GLY A 79 0.39 2.92 8.89
C GLY A 79 1.80 2.38 8.72
N CYS A 80 2.51 2.84 7.69
CA CYS A 80 3.91 2.46 7.46
C CYS A 80 4.81 2.84 8.65
N GLN A 81 4.63 4.04 9.22
CA GLN A 81 5.38 4.48 10.40
C GLN A 81 5.05 3.64 11.65
N ARG A 82 3.80 3.21 11.84
CA ARG A 82 3.41 2.30 12.94
C ARG A 82 4.11 0.95 12.85
N GLN A 83 4.40 0.47 11.63
CA GLN A 83 5.22 -0.73 11.41
C GLN A 83 6.71 -0.52 11.74
N GLY A 84 7.12 0.70 12.14
CA GLY A 84 8.50 1.05 12.45
C GLY A 84 9.35 1.31 11.20
N TRP A 85 8.73 1.52 10.03
CA TRP A 85 9.45 1.85 8.82
C TRP A 85 9.80 3.34 8.76
N ILE A 86 10.94 3.65 8.13
CA ILE A 86 11.29 5.01 7.75
C ILE A 86 10.63 5.32 6.41
N VAL A 87 9.76 6.33 6.38
CA VAL A 87 8.88 6.61 5.24
C VAL A 87 9.38 7.82 4.47
N GLY A 88 9.73 7.60 3.20
CA GLY A 88 9.92 8.65 2.22
C GLY A 88 8.65 8.88 1.41
N VAL A 89 8.27 10.14 1.19
CA VAL A 89 7.16 10.51 0.30
C VAL A 89 7.66 11.47 -0.77
N THR A 90 7.32 11.19 -2.02
CA THR A 90 7.59 12.08 -3.16
C THR A 90 6.26 12.57 -3.73
N GLY A 91 6.12 13.86 -4.01
CA GLY A 91 4.91 14.43 -4.62
C GLY A 91 5.13 15.84 -5.15
N ASP A 92 4.19 16.34 -5.94
CA ASP A 92 4.28 17.61 -6.66
C ASP A 92 3.08 18.55 -6.38
N GLY A 93 2.06 18.06 -5.67
CA GLY A 93 0.77 18.74 -5.54
C GLY A 93 0.29 18.98 -4.11
N VAL A 94 -0.70 19.86 -3.99
CA VAL A 94 -1.41 20.16 -2.73
C VAL A 94 -2.07 18.92 -2.10
N ASN A 95 -2.34 17.90 -2.92
CA ASN A 95 -2.92 16.63 -2.48
C ASN A 95 -1.93 15.77 -1.69
N ASP A 96 -0.63 16.00 -1.87
CA ASP A 96 0.44 15.26 -1.20
C ASP A 96 0.95 16.00 0.04
N SER A 97 0.62 17.28 0.20
CA SER A 97 1.09 18.12 1.30
C SER A 97 0.94 17.50 2.69
N PRO A 98 -0.20 16.86 3.06
CA PRO A 98 -0.32 16.23 4.38
C PRO A 98 0.65 15.05 4.55
N ALA A 99 0.78 14.19 3.53
CA ALA A 99 1.65 13.03 3.55
C ALA A 99 3.14 13.42 3.52
N LEU A 100 3.51 14.39 2.67
CA LEU A 100 4.86 14.97 2.59
C LEU A 100 5.32 15.54 3.93
N LYS A 101 4.42 16.23 4.65
CA LYS A 101 4.72 16.79 5.97
C LYS A 101 4.85 15.73 7.05
N LYS A 102 4.13 14.61 6.94
CA LYS A 102 4.13 13.54 7.94
C LYS A 102 5.29 12.55 7.76
N ALA A 103 5.74 12.37 6.53
CA ALA A 103 6.85 11.49 6.17
C ALA A 103 8.13 11.85 6.93
N ASP A 104 8.98 10.86 7.16
CA ASP A 104 10.32 11.08 7.72
C ASP A 104 11.19 11.88 6.75
N ILE A 105 10.98 11.67 5.44
CA ILE A 105 11.60 12.45 4.37
C ILE A 105 10.53 12.80 3.32
N GLY A 106 10.21 14.09 3.18
CA GLY A 106 9.36 14.60 2.11
C GLY A 106 10.19 15.22 0.99
N ILE A 107 9.96 14.78 -0.26
CA ILE A 107 10.60 15.32 -1.46
C ILE A 107 9.53 15.92 -2.35
N SER A 108 9.58 17.24 -2.52
CA SER A 108 8.70 17.96 -3.45
C SER A 108 9.38 18.09 -4.81
N MET A 109 8.61 17.93 -5.89
CA MET A 109 8.97 18.35 -7.25
C MET A 109 8.26 19.63 -7.65
#